data_AF-A0A6F9CIE9-F1
#
_entry.id   AF-A0A6F9CIE9-F1
#
_cell.length_a   1.000
_cell.length_b   1.000
_cell.length_c   1.000
_cell.angle_alpha   90.00
_cell.angle_beta   90.00
_cell.angle_gamma   90.00
#
_symmetry.space_group_name_H-M   'P 1'
#
loop_
_entity.id
_entity.type
_entity.pdbx_description
1 polymer ?
#
loop_
_entity_poly.entity_id
_entity_poly.type
_entity_poly.pdbx_seq_one_letter_code
_entity_poly.pdbx_strand_id
1 'polypeptide(L)'
;MYCDLQQTYANGTLTLEGEKEEGRGKVPFDPFQRSTSVMVGTELYSATVVNILGTEQVFQHHSFSAVRTEHRQSWLNKPSFVHLDVVPLELY
;
A
#
# COMPACT_ATOMS: atom_id res chain seq x y z
N MET A 1 -13.89 2.86 -7.86
CA MET A 1 -12.50 3.07 -8.27
C MET A 1 -11.87 3.82 -7.11
N TYR A 2 -11.04 3.15 -6.30
CA TYR A 2 -10.38 3.77 -5.16
C TYR A 2 -9.18 4.53 -5.70
N CYS A 3 -9.19 5.85 -5.55
CA CYS A 3 -8.13 6.71 -6.05
C CYS A 3 -7.26 7.15 -4.89
N ASP A 4 -5.95 6.93 -5.02
CA ASP A 4 -4.99 7.64 -4.18
C ASP A 4 -4.86 9.06 -4.74
N LEU A 5 -4.77 10.04 -3.85
CA LEU A 5 -4.82 11.46 -4.19
C LEU A 5 -3.57 12.11 -3.64
N GLN A 6 -2.76 12.68 -4.53
CA GLN A 6 -1.53 13.34 -4.13
C GLN A 6 -1.86 14.59 -3.31
N GLN A 7 -1.05 14.84 -2.28
CA GLN A 7 -1.16 16.01 -1.42
C GLN A 7 0.08 16.87 -1.59
N THR A 8 -0.14 18.16 -1.87
CA THR A 8 0.92 19.15 -1.98
C THR A 8 0.72 20.23 -0.93
N TYR A 9 1.81 20.56 -0.23
CA TYR A 9 1.83 21.65 0.74
C TYR A 9 2.68 22.79 0.19
N ALA A 10 2.04 23.91 -0.14
CA ALA A 10 2.70 25.10 -0.65
C ALA A 10 2.06 26.37 -0.06
N ASN A 11 2.89 27.37 0.27
CA ASN A 11 2.46 28.67 0.78
C ASN A 11 1.46 28.57 1.96
N GLY A 12 1.69 27.64 2.89
CA GLY A 12 0.83 27.46 4.06
C GLY A 12 -0.49 26.71 3.80
N THR A 13 -0.75 26.27 2.57
CA THR A 13 -1.98 25.59 2.17
C THR A 13 -1.69 24.15 1.78
N LEU A 14 -2.48 23.22 2.33
CA LEU A 14 -2.52 21.83 1.90
C LEU A 14 -3.60 21.67 0.85
N THR A 15 -3.22 21.27 -0.36
CA THR A 15 -4.15 21.01 -1.44
C THR A 15 -4.06 19.56 -1.88
N LEU A 16 -5.24 18.98 -2.12
CA LEU A 16 -5.35 17.70 -2.80
C LEU A 16 -5.22 17.95 -4.30
N GLU A 17 -4.25 17.31 -4.94
CA GLU A 17 -4.13 17.39 -6.38
C GLU A 17 -5.26 16.58 -7.03
N GLY A 18 -5.80 17.08 -8.13
CA GLY A 18 -6.92 16.44 -8.83
C GLY A 18 -6.52 15.17 -9.59
N GLU A 19 -5.24 14.81 -9.59
CA GLU A 19 -4.75 13.60 -10.23
C GLU A 19 -5.12 12.37 -9.42
N LYS A 20 -5.87 11.48 -10.07
CA LYS A 20 -6.35 10.22 -9.49
C LYS A 20 -5.39 9.11 -9.84
N GLU A 21 -4.79 8.50 -8.83
CA GLU A 21 -3.97 7.31 -9.04
C GLU A 21 -4.77 6.02 -8.86
N GLU A 22 -4.29 4.91 -9.42
CA GLU A 22 -4.87 3.58 -9.18
C GLU A 22 -4.56 3.11 -7.74
N GLY A 23 -5.61 2.91 -6.95
CA GLY A 23 -5.50 2.46 -5.56
C GLY A 23 -5.38 0.95 -5.39
N ARG A 24 -5.58 0.14 -6.43
CA ARG A 24 -5.50 -1.32 -6.32
C ARG A 24 -4.12 -1.76 -5.81
N GLY A 25 -4.12 -2.55 -4.74
CA GLY A 25 -2.89 -3.00 -4.10
C GLY A 25 -2.22 -1.94 -3.22
N LYS A 26 -2.72 -0.70 -3.17
CA LYS A 26 -2.30 0.34 -2.21
C LYS A 26 -3.29 0.44 -1.05
N VAL A 27 -4.58 0.38 -1.35
CA VAL A 27 -5.69 0.49 -0.40
C VAL A 27 -6.72 -0.62 -0.65
N PRO A 28 -7.43 -1.10 0.39
CA PRO A 28 -8.45 -2.14 0.25
C PRO A 28 -9.71 -1.61 -0.43
N PHE A 29 -10.49 -2.52 -1.03
CA PHE A 29 -11.79 -2.19 -1.63
C PHE A 29 -12.92 -2.15 -0.61
N ASP A 30 -12.79 -2.86 0.50
CA ASP A 30 -13.76 -2.86 1.61
C ASP A 30 -13.13 -2.11 2.80
N PRO A 31 -13.79 -1.08 3.37
CA PRO A 31 -13.26 -0.33 4.50
C PRO A 31 -13.04 -1.18 5.77
N PHE A 32 -13.62 -2.38 5.86
CA PHE A 32 -13.43 -3.31 6.97
C PHE A 32 -12.25 -4.28 6.77
N GLN A 33 -11.66 -4.32 5.57
CA GLN A 33 -10.46 -5.12 5.32
C GLN A 33 -9.24 -4.41 5.90
N ARG A 34 -8.45 -5.14 6.69
CA ARG A 34 -7.22 -4.59 7.26
C ARG A 34 -6.13 -4.51 6.20
N SER A 35 -5.46 -3.37 6.19
CA SER A 35 -4.27 -3.10 5.40
C SER A 35 -3.27 -2.31 6.23
N THR A 36 -2.03 -2.30 5.79
CA THR A 36 -0.99 -1.44 6.35
C THR A 36 -0.02 -1.04 5.25
N SER A 37 0.64 0.09 5.41
CA SER A 37 1.59 0.62 4.44
C SER A 37 2.66 1.46 5.13
N VAL A 38 3.79 1.61 4.46
CA VAL A 38 4.88 2.49 4.86
C VAL A 38 5.47 3.15 3.62
N MET A 39 5.81 4.43 3.74
CA MET A 39 6.52 5.19 2.72
C MET A 39 8.01 5.16 3.02
N VAL A 40 8.83 4.81 2.02
CA VAL A 40 10.29 4.83 2.10
C VAL A 40 10.81 5.76 1.00
N GLY A 41 11.19 6.98 1.38
CA GLY A 41 11.44 8.04 0.41
C GLY A 41 10.15 8.36 -0.36
N THR A 42 10.16 8.14 -1.67
CA THR A 42 8.99 8.34 -2.55
C THR A 42 8.29 7.05 -2.94
N GLU A 43 8.71 5.91 -2.39
CA GLU A 43 8.19 4.59 -2.75
C GLU A 43 7.26 4.05 -1.66
N LEU A 44 6.15 3.45 -2.10
CA LEU A 44 5.15 2.87 -1.20
C LEU A 44 5.37 1.36 -1.07
N TYR A 45 5.38 0.88 0.17
CA TYR A 45 5.22 -0.53 0.49
C TYR A 45 3.86 -0.72 1.13
N SER A 46 3.09 -1.69 0.65
CA SER A 46 1.74 -1.94 1.14
C SER A 46 1.47 -3.43 1.30
N ALA A 47 0.67 -3.76 2.31
CA ALA A 47 0.09 -5.07 2.50
C ALA A 47 -1.44 -4.93 2.54
N THR A 48 -2.13 -5.46 1.54
CA THR A 48 -3.57 -5.27 1.35
C THR A 48 -4.16 -6.33 0.41
N VAL A 49 -5.45 -6.21 0.09
CA VAL A 49 -6.13 -6.99 -0.94
C VAL A 49 -6.04 -6.34 -2.32
N VAL A 50 -6.01 -7.13 -3.39
CA VAL A 50 -5.94 -6.62 -4.77
C VAL A 50 -7.21 -6.86 -5.58
N ASN A 51 -8.17 -7.61 -5.04
CA ASN A 51 -9.44 -7.88 -5.69
C ASN A 51 -10.64 -7.51 -4.82
N ILE A 52 -11.78 -7.28 -5.48
CA ILE A 52 -13.02 -6.81 -4.83
C ILE A 52 -13.53 -7.83 -3.80
N LEU A 53 -13.31 -9.13 -4.04
CA LEU A 53 -13.75 -10.20 -3.15
C LEU A 53 -12.90 -10.35 -1.88
N GLY A 54 -11.72 -9.71 -1.81
CA GLY A 54 -10.80 -9.85 -0.67
C GLY A 54 -10.06 -11.18 -0.57
N THR A 55 -10.11 -12.01 -1.60
CA THR A 55 -9.49 -13.35 -1.58
C THR A 55 -8.01 -13.31 -1.95
N GLU A 56 -7.59 -12.27 -2.66
CA GLU A 56 -6.21 -12.10 -3.09
C GLU A 56 -5.53 -11.02 -2.26
N GLN A 57 -4.65 -11.46 -1.36
CA GLN A 57 -3.88 -10.61 -0.47
C GLN A 57 -2.42 -10.59 -0.94
N VAL A 58 -1.79 -9.41 -0.87
CA VAL A 58 -0.43 -9.19 -1.35
C VAL A 58 0.37 -8.35 -0.36
N PHE A 59 1.68 -8.54 -0.37
CA PHE A 59 2.64 -7.49 0.00
C PHE A 59 3.29 -6.99 -1.30
N GLN A 60 3.33 -5.67 -1.50
CA GLN A 60 3.76 -5.05 -2.74
C GLN A 60 4.63 -3.81 -2.49
N HIS A 61 5.70 -3.69 -3.26
CA HIS A 61 6.51 -2.50 -3.43
C HIS A 61 6.10 -1.79 -4.72
N HIS A 62 5.66 -0.55 -4.60
CA HIS A 62 5.21 0.29 -5.72
C HIS A 62 6.35 1.22 -6.13
N SER A 63 7.10 0.77 -7.13
CA SER A 63 8.23 1.48 -7.73
C SER A 63 8.25 1.25 -9.25
N PHE A 64 9.23 1.83 -9.95
CA PHE A 64 9.45 1.54 -11.37
C PHE A 64 9.67 0.04 -11.63
N SER A 65 10.33 -0.66 -10.70
CA SER A 65 10.53 -2.11 -10.72
C SER A 65 9.62 -2.78 -9.69
N ALA A 66 8.30 -2.62 -9.83
CA ALA A 66 7.33 -3.11 -8.87
C ALA A 66 7.49 -4.61 -8.59
N VAL A 67 7.51 -4.97 -7.29
CA VAL A 67 7.60 -6.36 -6.82
C VAL A 67 6.42 -6.65 -5.92
N ARG A 68 5.82 -7.84 -6.05
CA ARG A 68 4.77 -8.31 -5.16
C ARG A 68 4.89 -9.79 -4.88
N THR A 69 4.34 -10.22 -3.75
CA THR A 69 4.23 -11.63 -3.38
C THR A 69 3.42 -12.42 -4.41
N GLU A 70 3.81 -13.67 -4.65
CA GLU A 70 3.00 -14.62 -5.42
C GLU A 70 1.74 -15.01 -4.63
N HIS A 71 0.62 -15.25 -5.32
CA HIS A 71 -0.60 -15.73 -4.70
C HIS A 71 -0.49 -17.22 -4.32
N ARG A 72 0.19 -17.52 -3.22
CA ARG A 72 0.26 -18.86 -2.62
C ARG A 72 0.13 -18.78 -1.10
N GLN A 73 -0.53 -19.78 -0.51
CA GLN A 73 -0.67 -19.93 0.94
C GLN A 73 0.67 -20.05 1.67
N SER A 74 1.71 -20.56 1.00
CA SER A 74 3.07 -20.63 1.54
C SER A 74 3.70 -19.25 1.80
N TRP A 75 3.21 -18.21 1.11
CA TRP A 75 3.62 -16.82 1.35
C TRP A 75 2.65 -16.13 2.31
N LEU A 76 1.35 -16.15 2.00
CA LEU A 76 0.30 -15.48 2.76
C LEU A 76 -0.92 -16.40 2.90
N ASN A 77 -1.22 -16.84 4.12
CA ASN A 77 -2.39 -17.66 4.41
C ASN A 77 -3.41 -16.86 5.22
N LYS A 78 -4.35 -16.22 4.52
CA LYS A 78 -5.42 -15.39 5.11
C LYS A 78 -4.90 -14.45 6.24
N PRO A 79 -3.83 -13.68 6.01
CA PRO A 79 -3.32 -12.77 7.04
C PRO A 79 -4.34 -11.70 7.45
N SER A 80 -4.10 -11.13 8.62
CA SER A 80 -4.70 -9.86 9.04
C SER A 80 -3.55 -8.88 9.24
N PHE A 81 -3.39 -7.95 8.30
CA PHE A 81 -2.28 -7.00 8.36
C PHE A 81 -2.49 -6.01 9.52
N VAL A 82 -1.42 -5.70 10.25
CA VAL A 82 -1.46 -4.83 11.44
C VAL A 82 -0.53 -3.63 11.28
N HIS A 83 0.73 -3.86 10.96
CA HIS A 83 1.74 -2.81 10.90
C HIS A 83 2.88 -3.17 9.93
N LEU A 84 3.43 -2.16 9.29
CA LEU A 84 4.66 -2.20 8.50
C LEU A 84 5.53 -1.04 8.95
N ASP A 85 6.82 -1.30 9.11
CA ASP A 85 7.81 -0.28 9.44
C ASP A 85 9.16 -0.61 8.80
N VAL A 86 10.02 0.39 8.69
CA VAL A 86 11.40 0.25 8.20
C VAL A 86 12.33 0.08 9.39
N VAL A 87 13.09 -1.01 9.41
CA VAL A 87 14.18 -1.19 10.38
C VAL A 87 15.49 -0.72 9.72
N PRO A 88 16.12 0.37 10.19
CA PRO A 88 17.38 0.85 9.64
C PRO A 88 18.50 -0.16 9.89
N LEU A 89 19.41 -0.29 8.90
CA LEU A 89 20.55 -1.20 9.00
C LEU A 89 21.54 -0.79 10.11
N GLU A 90 21.55 0.49 10.51
CA GLU A 90 22.47 1.06 11.52
C GLU A 90 22.21 0.58 12.96
N LEU A 91 21.19 -0.24 13.18
CA LEU A 91 20.85 -0.81 14.49
C LEU A 91 21.42 -2.23 14.72
N TYR A 92 22.37 -2.69 13.88
CA TYR A 92 23.10 -3.96 14.03
C TYR A 92 24.61 -3.80 13.83
#